data_AF-A0A497EJF0-F1
#
_entry.id   AF-A0A497EJF0-F1
#
_cell.length_a   1.000
_cell.length_b   1.000
_cell.length_c   1.000
_cell.angle_alpha   90.00
_cell.angle_beta   90.00
_cell.angle_gamma   90.00
#
_symmetry.space_group_name_H-M   'P 1'
#
loop_
_entity.id
_entity.type
_entity.pdbx_description
1 polymer ?
#
loop_
_entity_poly.entity_id
_entity_poly.type
_entity_poly.pdbx_seq_one_letter_code
_entity_poly.pdbx_strand_id
1 'polypeptide(L)'
;AVKIKEGSFIIPPSIQTNLEARKVFEELVSQSIKAYNKLIELGIPIEDARFVIPQAIETKIVVTMNARELLHFFGLRLCRKAQWEIRQLAEKMLESLIKIAPNVFKYAGPRCWDYGYCPEGDEQCFREMIKRKKS
;
A
#
# COMPACT_ATOMS: atom_id res chain seq x y z
N ALA A 1 0.40 -11.35 24.71
CA ALA A 1 0.18 -11.99 23.39
C ALA A 1 -0.48 -10.98 22.46
N VAL A 2 0.09 -10.75 21.28
CA VAL A 2 -0.56 -9.92 20.25
C VAL A 2 -1.72 -10.74 19.69
N LYS A 3 -2.96 -10.39 20.05
CA LYS A 3 -4.15 -11.04 19.52
C LYS A 3 -4.47 -10.45 18.15
N ILE A 4 -4.42 -11.26 17.10
CA ILE A 4 -4.90 -10.90 15.77
C ILE A 4 -6.43 -10.81 15.85
N LYS A 5 -7.00 -9.69 15.42
CA LYS A 5 -8.45 -9.47 15.43
C LYS A 5 -9.03 -9.82 14.06
N GLU A 6 -10.25 -10.36 14.05
CA GLU A 6 -11.07 -10.42 12.83
C GLU A 6 -11.31 -8.98 12.34
N GLY A 7 -10.85 -8.68 11.13
CA GLY A 7 -10.87 -7.33 10.54
C GLY A 7 -9.50 -6.67 10.36
N SER A 8 -8.42 -7.28 10.83
CA SER A 8 -7.06 -6.80 10.59
C SER A 8 -6.51 -7.19 9.20
N PHE A 9 -7.35 -7.39 8.18
CA PHE A 9 -6.90 -7.82 6.85
C PHE A 9 -7.42 -6.89 5.75
N ILE A 10 -6.54 -6.53 4.82
CA ILE A 10 -6.85 -5.68 3.67
C ILE A 10 -7.31 -6.55 2.50
N ILE A 11 -8.52 -6.30 2.01
CA ILE A 11 -9.07 -7.00 0.84
C ILE A 11 -8.78 -6.17 -0.42
N PRO A 12 -8.05 -6.72 -1.41
CA PRO A 12 -7.83 -6.04 -2.69
C PRO A 12 -9.14 -5.69 -3.40
N PRO A 13 -9.23 -4.52 -4.08
CA PRO A 13 -10.45 -4.10 -4.79
C PRO A 13 -10.97 -5.14 -5.80
N SER A 14 -10.07 -5.86 -6.48
CA SER A 14 -10.43 -6.91 -7.43
C SER A 14 -11.07 -8.14 -6.79
N ILE A 15 -10.73 -8.43 -5.52
CA ILE A 15 -11.34 -9.51 -4.73
C ILE A 15 -12.66 -9.02 -4.12
N GLN A 16 -12.72 -7.75 -3.69
CA GLN A 16 -13.89 -7.15 -3.07
C GLN A 16 -15.12 -7.13 -4.00
N THR A 17 -14.92 -6.94 -5.30
CA THR A 17 -16.02 -6.85 -6.29
C THR A 17 -16.60 -8.19 -6.70
N ASN A 18 -15.88 -9.29 -6.50
CA ASN A 18 -16.33 -10.64 -6.85
C ASN A 18 -16.72 -11.39 -5.56
N LEU A 19 -18.01 -11.72 -5.43
CA LEU A 19 -18.55 -12.37 -4.24
C LEU A 19 -17.92 -13.74 -3.97
N GLU A 20 -17.61 -14.52 -5.01
CA GLU A 20 -16.97 -15.83 -4.86
C GLU A 20 -15.51 -15.69 -4.43
N ALA A 21 -14.77 -14.79 -5.08
CA ALA A 21 -13.37 -14.52 -4.71
C ALA A 21 -13.26 -14.00 -3.27
N ARG A 22 -14.20 -13.14 -2.86
CA ARG A 22 -14.29 -12.63 -1.49
C ARG A 22 -14.51 -13.76 -0.48
N LYS A 23 -15.42 -14.71 -0.75
CA LYS A 23 -15.63 -15.88 0.12
C LYS A 23 -14.36 -16.70 0.28
N VAL A 24 -13.67 -17.01 -0.83
CA VAL A 24 -12.40 -17.75 -0.81
C VAL A 24 -11.36 -17.04 0.07
N PHE A 25 -11.26 -15.72 -0.05
CA PHE A 25 -10.34 -14.92 0.76
C PHE A 25 -10.71 -14.92 2.25
N GLU A 26 -11.98 -14.67 2.58
CA GLU A 26 -12.47 -14.65 3.96
C GLU A 26 -12.32 -16.02 4.64
N GLU A 27 -12.58 -17.12 3.92
CA GLU A 27 -12.37 -18.48 4.40
C GLU A 27 -10.89 -18.75 4.72
N LEU A 28 -9.98 -18.40 3.80
CA LEU A 28 -8.53 -18.54 4.02
C LEU A 28 -8.07 -17.75 5.24
N VAL A 29 -8.50 -16.49 5.36
CA VAL A 29 -8.16 -15.64 6.52
C VAL A 29 -8.64 -16.27 7.82
N SER A 30 -9.87 -16.78 7.87
CA SER A 30 -10.40 -17.45 9.06
C SER A 30 -9.58 -18.70 9.41
N GLN A 31 -9.21 -19.51 8.41
CA GLN A 31 -8.38 -20.70 8.61
C GLN A 31 -6.98 -20.34 9.12
N SER A 32 -6.33 -19.32 8.55
CA SER A 32 -5.02 -18.83 9.01
C SER A 32 -5.05 -18.35 10.47
N ILE A 33 -6.11 -17.64 10.89
CA ILE A 33 -6.25 -17.20 12.30
C ILE A 33 -6.41 -18.41 13.23
N LYS A 34 -7.24 -19.40 12.85
CA LYS A 34 -7.40 -20.64 13.63
C LYS A 34 -6.09 -21.40 13.74
N ALA A 35 -5.34 -21.54 12.64
CA ALA A 35 -4.04 -22.18 12.62
C ALA A 35 -3.03 -21.44 13.51
N TYR A 36 -2.96 -20.11 13.42
CA TYR A 36 -2.10 -19.27 14.26
C TYR A 36 -2.36 -19.48 15.75
N ASN A 37 -3.62 -19.40 16.17
CA ASN A 37 -4.01 -19.63 17.56
C ASN A 37 -3.66 -21.06 18.01
N LYS A 38 -3.86 -22.05 17.14
CA LYS A 38 -3.54 -23.44 17.44
C LYS A 38 -2.04 -23.66 17.65
N LEU A 39 -1.20 -23.02 16.83
CA LEU A 39 0.26 -23.09 16.97
C LEU A 39 0.70 -22.49 18.32
N ILE A 40 0.09 -21.39 18.75
CA ILE A 40 0.36 -20.79 20.06
C ILE A 40 -0.04 -21.74 21.20
N GLU A 41 -1.22 -22.37 21.11
CA GLU A 41 -1.66 -23.37 22.11
C GLU A 41 -0.70 -24.56 22.22
N LEU A 42 -0.05 -24.92 21.12
CA LEU A 42 0.95 -25.99 21.07
C LEU A 42 2.34 -25.55 21.58
N GLY A 43 2.47 -24.31 22.06
CA GLY A 43 3.72 -23.78 22.61
C GLY A 43 4.72 -23.28 21.56
N ILE A 44 4.30 -23.11 20.30
CA ILE A 44 5.17 -22.55 19.26
C ILE A 44 5.39 -21.04 19.51
N PRO A 45 6.64 -20.54 19.40
CA PRO A 45 6.92 -19.11 19.50
C PRO A 45 6.10 -18.27 18.52
N ILE A 46 5.78 -17.03 18.90
CA ILE A 46 4.90 -16.15 18.12
C ILE A 46 5.53 -15.78 16.77
N GLU A 47 6.85 -15.63 16.74
CA GLU A 47 7.67 -15.34 15.57
C GLU A 47 7.59 -16.42 14.49
N ASP A 48 7.37 -17.67 14.89
CA ASP A 48 7.23 -18.82 14.01
C ASP A 48 5.76 -19.07 13.67
N ALA A 49 4.87 -18.95 14.66
CA ALA A 49 3.43 -19.12 14.46
C ALA A 49 2.89 -18.15 13.41
N ARG A 50 3.42 -16.92 13.33
CA ARG A 50 2.97 -15.90 12.36
C ARG A 50 3.22 -16.25 10.88
N PHE A 51 4.00 -17.29 10.57
CA PHE A 51 4.26 -17.69 9.19
C PHE A 51 3.00 -18.17 8.44
N VAL A 52 1.95 -18.58 9.17
CA VAL A 52 0.66 -18.98 8.57
C VAL A 52 -0.26 -17.80 8.22
N ILE A 53 0.11 -16.58 8.65
CA ILE A 53 -0.69 -15.37 8.42
C ILE A 53 -0.43 -14.86 6.99
N PRO A 54 -1.47 -14.58 6.20
CA PRO A 54 -1.30 -14.04 4.86
C PRO A 54 -0.77 -12.60 4.88
N GLN A 55 -0.14 -12.17 3.78
CA GLN A 55 0.41 -10.82 3.63
C GLN A 55 -0.64 -9.70 3.71
N ALA A 56 -1.93 -10.04 3.61
CA ALA A 56 -3.02 -9.09 3.74
C ALA A 56 -3.18 -8.49 5.15
N ILE A 57 -2.42 -8.96 6.15
CA ILE A 57 -2.50 -8.45 7.51
C ILE A 57 -2.15 -6.96 7.58
N GLU A 58 -3.03 -6.18 8.20
CA GLU A 58 -2.83 -4.77 8.51
C GLU A 58 -1.64 -4.63 9.45
N THR A 59 -0.68 -3.80 9.04
CA THR A 59 0.50 -3.48 9.83
C THR A 59 0.59 -1.97 10.03
N LYS A 60 0.92 -1.55 11.25
CA LYS A 60 1.13 -0.15 11.58
C LYS A 60 2.61 0.16 11.55
N ILE A 61 2.99 1.20 10.80
CA ILE A 61 4.37 1.63 10.62
C ILE A 61 4.44 3.13 10.89
N VAL A 62 5.43 3.56 11.66
CA VAL A 62 5.78 4.97 11.84
C VAL A 62 7.01 5.26 11.00
N VAL A 63 6.95 6.29 10.16
CA VAL A 63 8.03 6.65 9.23
C VAL A 63 8.38 8.12 9.41
N THR A 64 9.68 8.43 9.48
CA THR A 64 10.21 9.79 9.46
C THR A 64 11.07 9.95 8.22
N MET A 65 10.81 11.00 7.44
CA MET A 65 11.54 11.33 6.22
C MET A 65 11.71 12.84 6.13
N ASN A 66 12.87 13.28 5.64
CA ASN A 66 13.07 14.69 5.28
C ASN A 66 12.34 15.02 3.96
N ALA A 67 12.28 16.31 3.59
CA ALA A 67 11.58 16.74 2.38
C ALA A 67 12.15 16.12 1.09
N ARG A 68 13.47 15.93 0.99
CA ARG A 68 14.12 15.31 -0.18
C ARG A 68 13.70 13.84 -0.33
N GLU A 69 13.70 13.10 0.76
CA GLU A 69 13.27 11.70 0.78
C GLU A 69 11.78 11.57 0.48
N LEU A 70 10.94 12.50 0.96
CA LEU A 70 9.52 12.54 0.62
C LEU A 70 9.31 12.78 -0.88
N LEU A 71 10.01 13.73 -1.49
CA LEU A 71 9.94 13.96 -2.94
C LEU A 71 10.37 12.71 -3.73
N HIS A 72 11.46 12.05 -3.31
CA HIS A 72 11.90 10.80 -3.93
C HIS A 72 10.84 9.69 -3.77
N PHE A 73 10.29 9.53 -2.57
CA PHE A 73 9.23 8.58 -2.26
C PHE A 73 8.00 8.80 -3.14
N PHE A 74 7.51 10.04 -3.26
CA PHE A 74 6.38 10.39 -4.13
C PHE A 74 6.68 10.10 -5.60
N GLY A 75 7.90 10.40 -6.05
CA GLY A 75 8.39 10.06 -7.39
C GLY A 75 8.22 8.58 -7.75
N LEU A 76 8.43 7.69 -6.78
CA LEU A 76 8.29 6.24 -6.94
C LEU A 76 6.85 5.76 -6.73
N ARG A 77 6.20 6.20 -5.64
CA ARG A 77 4.96 5.58 -5.15
C ARG A 77 3.69 6.16 -5.75
N LEU A 78 3.75 7.35 -6.35
CA LEU A 78 2.64 7.91 -7.13
C LEU A 78 2.62 7.42 -8.59
N CYS A 79 3.57 6.57 -8.99
CA CYS A 79 3.55 5.92 -10.29
C CYS A 79 2.33 5.00 -10.41
N ARG A 80 1.61 5.01 -11.55
CA ARG A 80 0.47 4.10 -11.76
C ARG A 80 0.84 2.62 -11.73
N LYS A 81 2.09 2.28 -12.07
CA LYS A 81 2.61 0.91 -12.00
C LYS A 81 2.94 0.49 -10.56
N ALA A 82 3.00 1.42 -9.61
CA ALA A 82 3.16 1.06 -8.21
C ALA A 82 1.91 0.36 -7.68
N GLN A 83 2.11 -0.54 -6.70
CA GLN A 83 1.03 -1.22 -6.00
C GLN A 83 -0.02 -0.22 -5.49
N TRP A 84 -1.29 -0.55 -5.68
CA TRP A 84 -2.39 0.39 -5.45
C TRP A 84 -2.45 0.86 -3.98
N GLU A 85 -2.13 0.00 -3.01
CA GLU A 85 -2.13 0.34 -1.58
C GLU A 85 -1.13 1.44 -1.24
N ILE A 86 0.14 1.26 -1.63
CA ILE A 86 1.19 2.24 -1.34
C ILE A 86 0.97 3.55 -2.11
N ARG A 87 0.34 3.47 -3.29
CA ARG A 87 -0.04 4.66 -4.06
C ARG A 87 -1.12 5.46 -3.35
N GLN A 88 -2.19 4.82 -2.88
CA GLN A 88 -3.24 5.51 -2.11
C GLN A 88 -2.68 6.12 -0.80
N LEU A 89 -1.76 5.41 -0.13
CA LEU A 89 -1.06 5.95 1.03
C LEU A 89 -0.26 7.21 0.66
N ALA A 90 0.52 7.15 -0.42
CA ALA A 90 1.33 8.26 -0.89
C ALA A 90 0.48 9.47 -1.31
N GLU A 91 -0.69 9.25 -1.95
CA GLU A 91 -1.65 10.30 -2.32
C GLU A 91 -2.15 11.03 -1.06
N LYS A 92 -2.61 10.31 -0.03
CA LYS A 92 -3.07 10.89 1.25
C LYS A 92 -1.95 11.63 1.99
N MET A 93 -0.74 11.10 1.96
CA MET A 93 0.43 11.77 2.53
C MET A 93 0.71 13.09 1.82
N LEU A 94 0.71 13.09 0.48
CA LEU A 94 0.96 14.28 -0.32
C LEU A 94 -0.13 15.35 -0.10
N GLU A 95 -1.41 14.97 -0.06
CA GLU A 95 -2.52 15.89 0.25
C GLU A 95 -2.34 16.59 1.60
N SER A 96 -1.86 15.86 2.61
CA SER A 96 -1.59 16.41 3.93
C SER A 96 -0.39 17.37 3.92
N LEU A 97 0.66 17.03 3.18
CA LEU A 97 1.87 17.85 3.07
C LEU A 97 1.68 19.11 2.23
N ILE A 98 0.85 19.08 1.19
CA ILE A 98 0.50 20.28 0.40
C ILE A 98 -0.13 21.35 1.28
N LYS A 99 -0.93 20.96 2.28
CA LYS A 99 -1.54 21.89 3.25
C LYS A 99 -0.51 22.53 4.19
N ILE A 100 0.57 21.81 4.51
CA ILE A 100 1.59 22.25 5.47
C ILE A 100 2.69 23.07 4.77
N ALA A 101 3.21 22.60 3.64
CA ALA A 101 4.34 23.18 2.93
C ALA A 101 4.08 23.20 1.40
N PRO A 102 3.13 24.03 0.93
CA PRO A 102 2.75 24.07 -0.48
C PRO A 102 3.92 24.44 -1.40
N ASN A 103 4.83 25.31 -0.95
CA ASN A 103 5.98 25.73 -1.75
C ASN A 103 6.91 24.57 -2.15
N VAL A 104 6.92 23.49 -1.36
CA VAL A 104 7.74 22.30 -1.63
C VAL A 104 6.94 21.24 -2.39
N PHE A 105 5.69 21.00 -1.98
CA PHE A 105 4.94 19.82 -2.42
C PHE A 105 3.86 20.08 -3.48
N LYS A 106 3.56 21.34 -3.84
CA LYS A 106 2.50 21.68 -4.82
C LYS A 106 2.65 20.98 -6.17
N TYR A 107 3.90 20.77 -6.60
CA TYR A 107 4.21 20.12 -7.88
C TYR A 107 4.81 18.72 -7.72
N ALA A 108 4.82 18.18 -6.51
CA ALA A 108 5.33 16.83 -6.26
C ALA A 108 4.43 15.80 -6.93
N GLY A 109 5.05 14.75 -7.46
CA GLY A 109 4.34 13.74 -8.24
C GLY A 109 5.27 12.61 -8.67
N PRO A 110 4.81 11.73 -9.58
CA PRO A 110 5.62 10.66 -10.13
C PRO A 110 6.79 11.19 -10.97
N ARG A 111 7.91 10.47 -10.99
CA ARG A 111 9.15 10.86 -11.71
C ARG A 111 8.95 11.21 -13.19
N CYS A 112 7.96 10.61 -13.84
CA CYS A 112 7.67 10.90 -15.25
C CYS A 112 7.24 12.36 -15.50
N TRP A 113 6.71 13.04 -14.48
CA TRP A 113 6.39 14.47 -14.56
C TRP A 113 7.63 15.36 -14.62
N ASP A 114 8.72 14.94 -13.97
CA ASP A 114 9.97 15.69 -13.91
C ASP A 114 10.87 15.35 -15.10
N TYR A 115 10.91 14.07 -15.48
CA TYR A 115 11.78 13.59 -16.55
C TYR A 115 11.26 13.90 -17.95
N GLY A 116 9.94 14.08 -18.10
CA GLY A 116 9.33 14.30 -19.42
C GLY A 116 9.23 13.02 -20.27
N TYR A 117 9.48 11.84 -19.70
CA TYR A 117 9.26 10.53 -20.30
C TYR A 117 8.93 9.48 -19.23
N CYS A 118 8.47 8.30 -19.65
CA CYS A 118 8.21 7.19 -18.71
C CYS A 118 9.51 6.44 -18.39
N PRO A 119 10.00 6.45 -17.13
CA PRO A 119 11.18 5.65 -16.77
C PRO A 119 10.92 4.14 -16.87
N GLU A 120 9.65 3.72 -16.86
CA GLU A 120 9.20 2.32 -16.96
C GLU A 120 8.89 1.90 -18.41
N GLY A 121 9.25 2.71 -19.41
CA GLY A 121 9.10 2.41 -20.84
C GLY A 121 7.68 2.46 -21.41
N ASP A 122 6.68 2.91 -20.64
CA ASP A 122 5.27 2.93 -21.07
C ASP A 122 4.84 4.34 -21.51
N GLU A 123 4.90 4.59 -22.81
CA GLU A 123 4.54 5.89 -23.40
C GLU A 123 3.05 6.22 -23.27
N GLN A 124 2.16 5.22 -23.39
CA GLN A 124 0.72 5.44 -23.31
C GLN A 124 0.34 5.92 -21.90
N CYS A 125 0.85 5.24 -20.88
CA CYS A 125 0.69 5.65 -19.48
C CYS A 125 1.23 7.07 -19.25
N PHE A 126 2.40 7.39 -19.80
CA PHE A 126 2.98 8.74 -19.68
C PHE A 126 2.09 9.83 -20.27
N ARG A 127 1.55 9.63 -21.49
CA ARG A 127 0.64 10.59 -22.13
C ARG A 127 -0.59 10.86 -21.28
N GLU A 128 -1.11 9.85 -20.59
CA GLU A 128 -2.24 10.01 -19.67
C GLU A 128 -1.84 10.70 -18.36
N MET A 129 -0.65 10.41 -17.84
CA MET A 129 -0.15 11.01 -16.60
C MET A 129 0.19 12.49 -16.74
N ILE A 130 0.70 12.93 -17.89
CA ILE A 130 0.98 14.36 -18.14
C ILE A 130 -0.30 15.19 -18.18
N LYS A 131 -1.41 14.64 -18.67
CA LYS A 131 -2.71 15.33 -18.63
C LYS A 131 -3.13 15.64 -17.19
N ARG A 132 -2.83 14.76 -16.24
CA ARG A 132 -3.12 14.93 -14.80
C ARG A 132 -2.19 15.92 -14.09
N LYS A 133 -1.03 16.27 -14.66
CA LYS A 133 -0.12 17.28 -14.07
C LYS A 133 -0.72 18.69 -14.13
N LYS A 134 -1.63 18.94 -15.07
CA LYS A 134 -2.19 20.27 -15.38
C LYS A 134 -3.51 20.59 -14.66
N SER A 135 -4.10 19.59 -13.99
CA SER A 135 -5.30 19.71 -13.16
C SER A 135 -4.90 19.91 -11.70
#